data_AF-A0AAR5PC11-F1
#
_entry.id   AF-A0AAR5PC11-F1
#
_cell.length_a   1.000
_cell.length_b   1.000
_cell.length_c   1.000
_cell.angle_alpha   90.00
_cell.angle_beta   90.00
_cell.angle_gamma   90.00
#
_symmetry.space_group_name_H-M   'P 1'
#
loop_
_entity.id
_entity.type
_entity.pdbx_description
1 polymer ?
#
loop_
_entity_poly.entity_id
_entity_poly.type
_entity_poly.pdbx_seq_one_letter_code
_entity_poly.pdbx_strand_id
1 'polypeptide(L)'
;MCAKSLTRYWCRAKLRTFSNSSRPQESIIQEDIYKSIFIALCFPATYMNLRAFSKFISEVGWPKPLAPYLFRCADLANRYGLSFRELLYFLASVDPNTGHGGTAAELRCRYMFKYYDRDRDNVWKSEEFKHLILDLRKSKKLPIDATNVVKETQETYKAMAITDSQTINVNDFLRAVCDLKIRGTSHIFRSGISIVKYLKDMGDNKDKSSLLDASYALPKPPGTVNGTVAESPRGKMTLKNTDYEIAVHTVKIQRSGQAINIDEMKEIQEAVSATTLKQPINEYNKRTSLDIFSQRSVSNEVLKGLRYLTTINNIKDTKTSYTWGQLDPPTYARNLIQVCNQVREIFRNEPRLLELSSPVYIMGDLHGNVADLLYFERTLWHIGPGLSPCNLLFLGDYVDRGSFSIEVISYLLSYKLQSPNKVNLLRGNHEIREVQKMFTFYKECCLKLGEKLGTEVWNAANNAFDTMPIAATVDGKIFCCHGGAPPPWLCPVITAINDIPTVLSQPDNQSSLAWELMWNDPVRPKTVNDKLAMELLANEGFAVNTRRGTAHIFSVEALERFLKANQLTHLVRAHEVAQAGFQVQQKGRLLTVFSSSKYCGGNNDAACIMADQGKLRILRLETE
;
A
#
# COMPACT_ATOMS: atom_id res chain seq x y z
N MET A 1 3.53 21.25 -31.94
CA MET A 1 3.35 19.78 -32.12
C MET A 1 4.54 18.90 -31.68
N CYS A 2 5.72 19.44 -31.32
CA CYS A 2 6.94 18.63 -31.12
C CYS A 2 7.24 18.15 -29.68
N ALA A 3 6.22 17.83 -28.88
CA ALA A 3 6.38 17.31 -27.51
C ALA A 3 5.81 15.89 -27.29
N LYS A 4 5.11 15.31 -28.28
CA LYS A 4 4.49 13.98 -28.21
C LYS A 4 5.28 12.86 -28.92
N SER A 5 6.43 13.18 -29.54
CA SER A 5 7.27 12.21 -30.28
C SER A 5 8.45 11.64 -29.48
N LEU A 6 9.04 12.43 -28.57
CA LEU A 6 10.27 12.04 -27.84
C LEU A 6 10.05 10.89 -26.84
N THR A 7 8.94 10.90 -26.09
CA THR A 7 8.60 9.85 -25.11
C THR A 7 8.36 8.48 -25.79
N ARG A 8 7.81 8.49 -27.02
CA ARG A 8 7.61 7.26 -27.81
C ARG A 8 8.92 6.67 -28.35
N TYR A 9 9.98 7.48 -28.47
CA TYR A 9 11.29 7.00 -28.95
C TYR A 9 12.11 6.36 -27.82
N TRP A 10 12.05 6.91 -26.60
CA TRP A 10 12.74 6.35 -25.43
C TRP A 10 12.25 4.95 -25.04
N CYS A 11 10.97 4.61 -25.25
CA CYS A 11 10.46 3.25 -24.97
C CYS A 11 10.91 2.19 -26.00
N ARG A 12 11.42 2.56 -27.18
CA ARG A 12 11.89 1.60 -28.20
C ARG A 12 13.36 1.20 -28.04
N ALA A 13 14.16 2.01 -27.35
CA ALA A 13 15.53 1.69 -26.98
C ALA A 13 15.55 0.72 -25.78
N LYS A 14 15.20 -0.56 -26.05
CA LYS A 14 15.33 -1.68 -25.10
C LYS A 14 16.71 -1.73 -24.44
N LEU A 15 16.81 -2.55 -23.37
CA LEU A 15 18.02 -3.17 -22.77
C LEU A 15 18.99 -3.89 -23.77
N ARG A 16 18.83 -3.71 -25.08
CA ARG A 16 19.73 -4.13 -26.17
C ARG A 16 21.13 -3.52 -26.08
N THR A 17 21.33 -2.44 -25.32
CA THR A 17 22.67 -1.87 -25.09
C THR A 17 23.52 -2.71 -24.13
N PHE A 18 22.93 -3.65 -23.38
CA PHE A 18 23.65 -4.63 -22.56
C PHE A 18 23.57 -6.06 -23.12
N SER A 19 22.47 -6.42 -23.78
CA SER A 19 22.33 -7.72 -24.45
C SER A 19 22.73 -7.62 -25.92
N ASN A 20 24.03 -7.86 -26.20
CA ASN A 20 24.49 -8.13 -27.56
C ASN A 20 24.05 -9.52 -28.06
N SER A 21 23.36 -10.32 -27.24
CA SER A 21 22.77 -11.59 -27.66
C SER A 21 21.33 -11.42 -28.14
N SER A 22 21.01 -12.12 -29.23
CA SER A 22 19.72 -12.11 -29.92
C SER A 22 18.66 -12.98 -29.25
N ARG A 23 18.82 -13.34 -27.96
CA ARG A 23 18.01 -14.33 -27.25
C ARG A 23 17.45 -13.79 -25.92
N PRO A 24 16.12 -13.69 -25.73
CA PRO A 24 15.51 -13.09 -24.54
C PRO A 24 15.81 -13.76 -23.19
N GLN A 25 16.22 -15.03 -23.17
CA GLN A 25 16.49 -15.77 -21.93
C GLN A 25 17.81 -15.34 -21.27
N GLU A 26 18.82 -14.94 -22.04
CA GLU A 26 20.15 -14.59 -21.51
C GLU A 26 20.16 -13.23 -20.78
N SER A 27 19.27 -12.29 -21.17
CA SER A 27 19.15 -10.99 -20.50
C SER A 27 18.58 -11.10 -19.08
N ILE A 28 17.70 -12.08 -18.83
CA ILE A 28 17.08 -12.29 -17.51
C ILE A 28 18.12 -12.83 -16.52
N ILE A 29 18.89 -13.83 -16.96
CA ILE A 29 19.96 -14.46 -16.15
C ILE A 29 21.01 -13.42 -15.71
N GLN A 30 21.34 -12.45 -16.57
CA GLN A 30 22.29 -11.39 -16.22
C GLN A 30 21.75 -10.43 -15.15
N GLU A 31 20.47 -10.05 -15.22
CA GLU A 31 19.86 -9.13 -14.25
C GLU A 31 19.83 -9.72 -12.84
N ASP A 32 19.53 -11.02 -12.70
CA ASP A 32 19.53 -11.72 -11.41
C ASP A 32 20.94 -11.84 -10.80
N ILE A 33 21.99 -12.03 -11.62
CA ILE A 33 23.39 -12.01 -11.17
C ILE A 33 23.76 -10.62 -10.63
N TYR A 34 23.44 -9.55 -11.37
CA TYR A 34 23.73 -8.17 -10.95
C TYR A 34 23.01 -7.81 -9.64
N LYS A 35 21.74 -8.22 -9.50
CA LYS A 35 20.92 -8.01 -8.30
C LYS A 35 21.48 -8.78 -7.10
N SER A 36 21.93 -10.02 -7.31
CA SER A 36 22.55 -10.85 -6.27
C SER A 36 23.87 -10.26 -5.76
N ILE A 37 24.70 -9.70 -6.65
CA ILE A 37 25.95 -9.03 -6.28
C ILE A 37 25.65 -7.72 -5.52
N PHE A 38 24.66 -6.94 -5.95
CA PHE A 38 24.23 -5.73 -5.24
C PHE A 38 23.78 -6.04 -3.81
N ILE A 39 22.94 -7.07 -3.62
CA ILE A 39 22.47 -7.50 -2.29
C ILE A 39 23.66 -7.90 -1.40
N ALA A 40 24.60 -8.69 -1.93
CA ALA A 40 25.79 -9.11 -1.17
C ALA A 40 26.73 -7.95 -0.77
N LEU A 41 26.79 -6.88 -1.58
CA LEU A 41 27.61 -5.69 -1.29
C LEU A 41 26.91 -4.68 -0.37
N CYS A 42 25.58 -4.71 -0.26
CA CYS A 42 24.80 -3.74 0.50
C CYS A 42 24.34 -4.27 1.87
N PHE A 43 24.10 -5.58 2.01
CA PHE A 43 23.57 -6.17 3.24
C PHE A 43 24.37 -5.76 4.51
N PRO A 44 23.73 -5.36 5.62
CA PRO A 44 22.28 -5.36 5.87
C PRO A 44 21.53 -4.11 5.38
N ALA A 45 22.20 -3.16 4.71
CA ALA A 45 21.56 -1.96 4.18
C ALA A 45 20.83 -2.20 2.84
N THR A 46 19.79 -1.41 2.57
CA THR A 46 19.03 -1.42 1.32
C THR A 46 19.67 -0.62 0.20
N TYR A 47 20.65 0.23 0.52
CA TYR A 47 21.34 1.11 -0.42
C TYR A 47 22.85 0.95 -0.32
N MET A 48 23.52 1.05 -1.48
CA MET A 48 24.98 1.04 -1.54
C MET A 48 25.51 2.37 -1.00
N ASN A 49 26.15 2.34 0.17
CA ASN A 49 26.83 3.50 0.74
C ASN A 49 28.16 3.80 0.01
N LEU A 50 28.74 4.97 0.28
CA LEU A 50 30.00 5.41 -0.33
C LEU A 50 31.16 4.43 -0.11
N ARG A 51 31.21 3.69 1.01
CA ARG A 51 32.29 2.74 1.29
C ARG A 51 32.19 1.49 0.40
N ALA A 52 31.00 0.92 0.28
CA ALA A 52 30.72 -0.20 -0.62
C ALA A 52 30.95 0.19 -2.09
N PHE A 53 30.46 1.37 -2.49
CA PHE A 53 30.68 1.92 -3.82
C PHE A 53 32.18 2.19 -4.09
N SER A 54 32.93 2.73 -3.13
CA SER A 54 34.37 3.02 -3.27
C SER A 54 35.21 1.77 -3.47
N LYS A 55 34.79 0.63 -2.88
CA LYS A 55 35.40 -0.67 -3.15
C LYS A 55 35.10 -1.08 -4.60
N PHE A 56 33.82 -1.21 -4.93
CA PHE A 56 33.32 -1.62 -6.25
C PHE A 56 33.93 -0.80 -7.40
N ILE A 57 33.91 0.54 -7.30
CA ILE A 57 34.36 1.44 -8.36
C ILE A 57 35.87 1.32 -8.61
N SER A 58 36.64 0.96 -7.58
CA SER A 58 38.08 0.68 -7.71
C SER A 58 38.37 -0.66 -8.37
N GLU A 59 37.50 -1.65 -8.18
CA GLU A 59 37.62 -2.98 -8.79
C GLU A 59 37.30 -2.94 -10.31
N VAL A 60 36.42 -2.02 -10.76
CA VAL A 60 36.19 -1.74 -12.20
C VAL A 60 37.16 -0.69 -12.80
N GLY A 61 38.29 -0.42 -12.12
CA GLY A 61 39.44 0.30 -12.67
C GLY A 61 39.44 1.82 -12.50
N TRP A 62 38.63 2.41 -11.60
CA TRP A 62 38.73 3.84 -11.27
C TRP A 62 39.65 4.10 -10.07
N PRO A 63 40.43 5.21 -10.07
CA PRO A 63 41.19 5.63 -8.89
C PRO A 63 40.29 5.88 -7.66
N LYS A 64 40.64 5.30 -6.51
CA LYS A 64 39.91 5.51 -5.22
C LYS A 64 39.61 6.99 -4.88
N PRO A 65 40.51 7.98 -5.11
CA PRO A 65 40.20 9.39 -4.86
C PRO A 65 39.03 9.96 -5.67
N LEU A 66 38.66 9.34 -6.81
CA LEU A 66 37.53 9.78 -7.63
C LEU A 66 36.18 9.22 -7.16
N ALA A 67 36.18 8.20 -6.28
CA ALA A 67 34.97 7.53 -5.81
C ALA A 67 33.90 8.48 -5.21
N PRO A 68 34.23 9.50 -4.39
CA PRO A 68 33.22 10.44 -3.87
C PRO A 68 32.54 11.28 -4.97
N TYR A 69 33.26 11.63 -6.03
CA TYR A 69 32.73 12.40 -7.16
C TYR A 69 31.82 11.54 -8.04
N LEU A 70 32.22 10.29 -8.28
CA LEU A 70 31.42 9.28 -9.00
C LEU A 70 30.16 8.89 -8.22
N PHE A 71 30.26 8.76 -6.89
CA PHE A 71 29.12 8.50 -6.01
C PHE A 71 28.12 9.65 -6.01
N ARG A 72 28.60 10.91 -5.87
CA ARG A 72 27.78 12.13 -6.00
C ARG A 72 27.02 12.18 -7.33
N CYS A 73 27.70 11.84 -8.42
CA CYS A 73 27.13 11.79 -9.77
C CYS A 73 26.04 10.71 -9.90
N ALA A 74 26.24 9.54 -9.28
CA ALA A 74 25.29 8.43 -9.29
C ALA A 74 24.07 8.63 -8.34
N ASP A 75 24.24 9.35 -7.23
CA ASP A 75 23.20 9.65 -6.22
C ASP A 75 22.25 10.76 -6.73
N LEU A 76 21.40 10.38 -7.68
CA LEU A 76 20.44 11.28 -8.33
C LEU A 76 19.41 11.86 -7.35
N ALA A 77 19.12 11.15 -6.26
CA ALA A 77 18.17 11.56 -5.22
C ALA A 77 18.81 12.35 -4.06
N ASN A 78 20.14 12.55 -4.05
CA ASN A 78 20.90 13.20 -2.97
C ASN A 78 20.62 12.60 -1.58
N ARG A 79 20.51 11.27 -1.48
CA ARG A 79 20.17 10.57 -0.24
C ARG A 79 21.35 9.81 0.39
N TYR A 80 22.57 10.08 -0.08
CA TYR A 80 23.82 9.50 0.43
C TYR A 80 23.90 7.97 0.33
N GLY A 81 23.13 7.38 -0.59
CA GLY A 81 23.08 5.94 -0.85
C GLY A 81 22.51 5.63 -2.23
N LEU A 82 23.13 4.73 -2.98
CA LEU A 82 22.68 4.35 -4.33
C LEU A 82 21.69 3.18 -4.26
N SER A 83 20.60 3.28 -5.03
CA SER A 83 19.71 2.14 -5.30
C SER A 83 20.33 1.25 -6.36
N PHE A 84 19.85 0.01 -6.47
CA PHE A 84 20.23 -0.89 -7.56
C PHE A 84 20.02 -0.24 -8.94
N ARG A 85 18.93 0.53 -9.11
CA ARG A 85 18.60 1.21 -10.37
C ARG A 85 19.54 2.39 -10.67
N GLU A 86 19.85 3.23 -9.69
CA GLU A 86 20.82 4.33 -9.87
C GLU A 86 22.22 3.79 -10.17
N LEU A 87 22.64 2.74 -9.46
CA LEU A 87 23.88 2.05 -9.76
C LEU A 87 23.84 1.49 -11.18
N LEU A 88 22.80 0.74 -11.57
CA LEU A 88 22.70 0.13 -12.90
C LEU A 88 22.74 1.18 -14.03
N TYR A 89 22.06 2.32 -13.89
CA TYR A 89 22.11 3.40 -14.88
C TYR A 89 23.46 4.13 -14.90
N PHE A 90 24.09 4.34 -13.74
CA PHE A 90 25.45 4.87 -13.67
C PHE A 90 26.45 3.93 -14.37
N LEU A 91 26.38 2.63 -14.08
CA LEU A 91 27.21 1.59 -14.70
C LEU A 91 26.98 1.49 -16.22
N ALA A 92 25.73 1.56 -16.67
CA ALA A 92 25.38 1.66 -18.08
C ALA A 92 26.01 2.87 -18.77
N SER A 93 26.14 3.97 -18.05
CA SER A 93 26.72 5.20 -18.58
C SER A 93 28.24 5.12 -18.71
N VAL A 94 28.94 4.43 -17.80
CA VAL A 94 30.42 4.39 -17.74
C VAL A 94 31.07 3.12 -18.30
N ASP A 95 30.34 2.06 -18.68
CA ASP A 95 30.96 0.88 -19.30
C ASP A 95 31.70 1.28 -20.60
N PRO A 96 32.93 0.81 -20.87
CA PRO A 96 33.68 1.13 -22.08
C PRO A 96 32.94 0.76 -23.39
N ASN A 97 32.08 -0.25 -23.39
CA ASN A 97 31.34 -0.70 -24.57
C ASN A 97 30.08 0.14 -24.87
N THR A 98 29.68 1.04 -23.97
CA THR A 98 28.48 1.87 -24.18
C THR A 98 28.64 2.76 -25.42
N GLY A 99 27.72 2.59 -26.38
CA GLY A 99 27.79 3.21 -27.69
C GLY A 99 27.88 4.74 -27.68
N HIS A 100 28.55 5.29 -28.69
CA HIS A 100 28.86 6.72 -28.78
C HIS A 100 27.76 7.58 -29.42
N GLY A 101 26.62 7.00 -29.81
CA GLY A 101 25.47 7.72 -30.38
C GLY A 101 24.14 7.34 -29.73
N GLY A 102 23.11 8.15 -29.99
CA GLY A 102 21.75 7.93 -29.48
C GLY A 102 21.61 8.10 -27.96
N THR A 103 20.58 7.47 -27.40
CA THR A 103 20.18 7.61 -25.98
C THR A 103 21.27 7.17 -24.99
N ALA A 104 22.11 6.19 -25.36
CA ALA A 104 23.20 5.73 -24.51
C ALA A 104 24.30 6.80 -24.35
N ALA A 105 24.60 7.53 -25.43
CA ALA A 105 25.53 8.65 -25.41
C ALA A 105 24.96 9.85 -24.64
N GLU A 106 23.66 10.15 -24.82
CA GLU A 106 22.98 11.21 -24.07
C GLU A 106 23.00 10.94 -22.55
N LEU A 107 22.66 9.71 -22.13
CA LEU A 107 22.68 9.29 -20.72
C LEU A 107 24.07 9.47 -20.10
N ARG A 108 25.13 9.05 -20.81
CA ARG A 108 26.51 9.23 -20.40
C ARG A 108 26.94 10.69 -20.32
N CYS A 109 26.51 11.53 -21.27
CA CYS A 109 26.75 12.97 -21.19
C CYS A 109 26.00 13.61 -20.00
N ARG A 110 24.81 13.14 -19.64
CA ARG A 110 24.08 13.64 -18.45
C ARG A 110 24.77 13.27 -17.12
N TYR A 111 25.32 12.06 -16.99
CA TYR A 111 26.13 11.70 -15.83
C TYR A 111 27.48 12.44 -15.83
N MET A 112 28.15 12.55 -16.98
CA MET A 112 29.36 13.36 -17.14
C MET A 112 29.13 14.82 -16.71
N PHE A 113 27.97 15.40 -17.03
CA PHE A 113 27.57 16.73 -16.57
C PHE A 113 27.60 16.82 -15.04
N LYS A 114 26.90 15.90 -14.36
CA LYS A 114 26.84 15.78 -12.88
C LYS A 114 28.17 15.42 -12.20
N TYR A 115 29.17 14.93 -12.94
CA TYR A 115 30.48 14.59 -12.39
C TYR A 115 31.40 15.82 -12.25
N TYR A 116 31.41 16.70 -13.26
CA TYR A 116 32.17 17.95 -13.21
C TYR A 116 31.44 19.07 -12.47
N ASP A 117 30.09 19.00 -12.37
CA ASP A 117 29.30 19.79 -11.43
C ASP A 117 29.70 19.40 -9.99
N ARG A 118 30.41 20.31 -9.31
CA ARG A 118 31.02 20.08 -7.99
C ARG A 118 30.14 20.55 -6.86
N ASP A 119 29.40 21.64 -7.03
CA ASP A 119 28.53 22.23 -6.00
C ASP A 119 27.05 21.79 -6.11
N ARG A 120 26.69 21.07 -7.18
CA ARG A 120 25.36 20.52 -7.50
C ARG A 120 24.31 21.56 -7.89
N ASP A 121 24.72 22.74 -8.38
CA ASP A 121 23.75 23.76 -8.82
C ASP A 121 23.13 23.49 -10.21
N ASN A 122 23.56 22.42 -10.90
CA ASN A 122 23.13 21.99 -12.24
C ASN A 122 23.52 22.95 -13.38
N VAL A 123 24.47 23.85 -13.15
CA VAL A 123 25.20 24.57 -14.19
C VAL A 123 26.71 24.35 -14.03
N TRP A 124 27.48 24.66 -15.07
CA TRP A 124 28.94 24.71 -14.95
C TRP A 124 29.43 26.15 -14.98
N LYS A 125 30.22 26.50 -13.97
CA LYS A 125 31.04 27.70 -13.94
C LYS A 125 32.31 27.47 -14.76
N SER A 126 33.02 28.55 -15.11
CA SER A 126 34.27 28.48 -15.90
C SER A 126 35.28 27.46 -15.35
N GLU A 127 35.42 27.35 -14.03
CA GLU A 127 36.37 26.43 -13.39
C GLU A 127 35.98 24.94 -13.53
N GLU A 128 34.69 24.62 -13.46
CA GLU A 128 34.18 23.26 -13.66
C GLU A 128 34.30 22.84 -15.12
N PHE A 129 34.07 23.78 -16.04
CA PHE A 129 34.26 23.55 -17.46
C PHE A 129 35.74 23.35 -17.83
N LYS A 130 36.68 24.08 -17.21
CA LYS A 130 38.13 23.82 -17.35
C LYS A 130 38.51 22.40 -16.93
N HIS A 131 37.87 21.83 -15.91
CA HIS A 131 38.13 20.44 -15.51
C HIS A 131 37.70 19.42 -16.60
N LEU A 132 36.59 19.65 -17.30
CA LEU A 132 36.24 18.85 -18.49
C LEU A 132 37.29 19.00 -19.59
N ILE A 133 37.70 20.23 -19.91
CA ILE A 133 38.70 20.50 -20.95
C ILE A 133 40.05 19.84 -20.61
N LEU A 134 40.47 19.87 -19.35
CA LEU A 134 41.69 19.20 -18.87
C LEU A 134 41.65 17.68 -19.11
N ASP A 135 40.54 17.01 -18.77
CA ASP A 135 40.40 15.57 -19.00
C ASP A 135 40.26 15.22 -20.50
N LEU A 136 39.64 16.08 -21.31
CA LEU A 136 39.64 15.95 -22.78
C LEU A 136 41.05 16.07 -23.37
N ARG A 137 41.85 17.05 -22.93
CA ARG A 137 43.24 17.23 -23.37
C ARG A 137 44.11 16.05 -22.96
N LYS A 138 43.96 15.58 -21.72
CA LYS A 138 44.61 14.36 -21.21
C LYS A 138 44.27 13.13 -22.06
N SER A 139 43.00 12.94 -22.42
CA SER A 139 42.57 11.86 -23.31
C SER A 139 43.13 11.99 -24.74
N LYS A 140 43.36 13.20 -25.24
CA LYS A 140 43.99 13.49 -26.54
C LYS A 140 45.53 13.45 -26.50
N LYS A 141 46.15 13.22 -25.33
CA LYS A 141 47.61 13.32 -25.08
C LYS A 141 48.19 14.72 -25.40
N LEU A 142 47.42 15.78 -25.18
CA LEU A 142 47.83 17.17 -25.37
C LEU A 142 48.42 17.78 -24.08
N PRO A 143 49.24 18.86 -24.16
CA PRO A 143 49.75 19.57 -22.99
C PRO A 143 48.63 20.04 -22.05
N ILE A 144 48.74 19.75 -20.75
CA ILE A 144 47.71 20.03 -19.72
C ILE A 144 48.04 21.24 -18.83
N ASP A 145 48.96 22.10 -19.25
CA ASP A 145 49.28 23.35 -18.56
C ASP A 145 48.09 24.32 -18.56
N ALA A 146 48.04 25.18 -17.54
CA ALA A 146 46.93 26.10 -17.32
C ALA A 146 46.67 27.03 -18.52
N THR A 147 47.73 27.52 -19.18
CA THR A 147 47.64 28.41 -20.35
C THR A 147 46.90 27.73 -21.51
N ASN A 148 47.28 26.49 -21.85
CA ASN A 148 46.62 25.73 -22.90
C ASN A 148 45.18 25.31 -22.54
N VAL A 149 44.90 24.97 -21.27
CA VAL A 149 43.54 24.64 -20.81
C VAL A 149 42.63 25.87 -20.90
N VAL A 150 43.09 27.04 -20.45
CA VAL A 150 42.33 28.30 -20.56
C VAL A 150 42.10 28.68 -22.02
N LYS A 151 43.09 28.50 -22.90
CA LYS A 151 42.97 28.77 -24.34
C LYS A 151 41.89 27.89 -25.00
N GLU A 152 41.93 26.56 -24.85
CA GLU A 152 40.90 25.67 -25.42
C GLU A 152 39.51 25.92 -24.78
N THR A 153 39.47 26.35 -23.51
CA THR A 153 38.22 26.77 -22.85
C THR A 153 37.59 27.98 -23.54
N GLN A 154 38.37 29.05 -23.78
CA GLN A 154 37.89 30.25 -24.48
C GLN A 154 37.53 30.00 -25.95
N GLU A 155 38.31 29.18 -26.66
CA GLU A 155 37.98 28.75 -28.02
C GLU A 155 36.66 27.97 -28.06
N THR A 156 36.42 27.10 -27.07
CA THR A 156 35.17 26.33 -26.98
C THR A 156 33.98 27.22 -26.60
N TYR A 157 34.13 28.19 -25.68
CA TYR A 157 33.06 29.16 -25.38
C TYR A 157 32.66 29.98 -26.61
N LYS A 158 33.63 30.47 -27.38
CA LYS A 158 33.38 31.16 -28.66
C LYS A 158 32.64 30.27 -29.65
N ALA A 159 33.02 28.99 -29.78
CA ALA A 159 32.33 28.03 -30.63
C ALA A 159 30.90 27.68 -30.15
N MET A 160 30.64 27.78 -28.84
CA MET A 160 29.32 27.61 -28.24
C MET A 160 28.45 28.88 -28.28
N ALA A 161 29.00 30.03 -28.67
CA ALA A 161 28.38 31.36 -28.59
C ALA A 161 27.97 31.75 -27.14
N ILE A 162 28.77 31.34 -26.17
CA ILE A 162 28.60 31.65 -24.74
C ILE A 162 29.67 32.70 -24.34
N THR A 163 29.30 33.72 -23.57
CA THR A 163 30.26 34.71 -23.05
C THR A 163 30.97 34.17 -21.80
N ASP A 164 32.22 34.57 -21.54
CA ASP A 164 33.04 34.07 -20.41
C ASP A 164 32.37 34.24 -19.01
N SER A 165 31.35 35.09 -18.89
CA SER A 165 30.53 35.32 -17.69
C SER A 165 29.27 34.43 -17.56
N GLN A 166 28.91 33.66 -18.59
CA GLN A 166 27.72 32.81 -18.62
C GLN A 166 28.03 31.38 -18.17
N THR A 167 27.09 30.76 -17.45
CA THR A 167 27.18 29.37 -17.01
C THR A 167 26.63 28.42 -18.07
N ILE A 168 27.18 27.20 -18.15
CA ILE A 168 26.72 26.17 -19.11
C ILE A 168 25.70 25.28 -18.41
N ASN A 169 24.45 25.25 -18.87
CA ASN A 169 23.50 24.23 -18.41
C ASN A 169 23.62 22.92 -19.22
N VAL A 170 23.00 21.85 -18.71
CA VAL A 170 23.07 20.50 -19.34
C VAL A 170 22.60 20.48 -20.81
N ASN A 171 21.67 21.33 -21.22
CA ASN A 171 21.19 21.36 -22.60
C ASN A 171 22.21 22.01 -23.54
N ASP A 172 22.91 23.05 -23.09
CA ASP A 172 23.96 23.70 -23.88
C ASP A 172 25.20 22.81 -23.99
N PHE A 173 25.53 22.07 -22.93
CA PHE A 173 26.54 21.00 -23.01
C PHE A 173 26.15 19.91 -24.01
N LEU A 174 24.92 19.38 -23.94
CA LEU A 174 24.44 18.34 -24.86
C LEU A 174 24.42 18.83 -26.32
N ARG A 175 23.96 20.05 -26.58
CA ARG A 175 24.04 20.69 -27.91
C ARG A 175 25.48 20.79 -28.39
N ALA A 176 26.39 21.29 -27.55
CA ALA A 176 27.80 21.45 -27.91
C ALA A 176 28.51 20.11 -28.22
N VAL A 177 28.11 19.01 -27.57
CA VAL A 177 28.59 17.66 -27.92
C VAL A 177 27.97 17.18 -29.24
N CYS A 178 26.66 17.36 -29.46
CA CYS A 178 25.98 16.98 -30.70
C CYS A 178 26.48 17.76 -31.93
N ASP A 179 26.70 19.06 -31.78
CA ASP A 179 27.24 19.96 -32.81
C ASP A 179 28.74 19.73 -33.09
N LEU A 180 29.37 18.77 -32.40
CA LEU A 180 30.81 18.49 -32.46
C LEU A 180 31.70 19.70 -32.12
N LYS A 181 31.19 20.63 -31.29
CA LYS A 181 31.93 21.76 -30.70
C LYS A 181 32.83 21.27 -29.57
N ILE A 182 32.36 20.32 -28.76
CA ILE A 182 33.15 19.61 -27.74
C ILE A 182 33.51 18.21 -28.24
N ARG A 183 34.74 18.03 -28.74
CA ARG A 183 35.21 16.76 -29.33
C ARG A 183 36.07 15.94 -28.36
N GLY A 184 35.88 14.63 -28.40
CA GLY A 184 36.62 13.65 -27.59
C GLY A 184 35.87 13.16 -26.34
N THR A 185 34.65 13.65 -26.08
CA THR A 185 33.82 13.20 -24.95
C THR A 185 33.57 11.69 -24.96
N SER A 186 33.64 11.03 -26.13
CA SER A 186 33.56 9.58 -26.30
C SER A 186 34.51 8.76 -25.41
N HIS A 187 35.73 9.28 -25.17
CA HIS A 187 36.85 8.57 -24.56
C HIS A 187 37.02 8.85 -23.05
N ILE A 188 36.40 9.90 -22.53
CA ILE A 188 36.40 10.25 -21.12
C ILE A 188 35.13 9.76 -20.41
N PHE A 189 35.18 9.74 -19.07
CA PHE A 189 34.10 9.25 -18.21
C PHE A 189 33.73 7.79 -18.51
N ARG A 190 34.74 6.90 -18.46
CA ARG A 190 34.64 5.45 -18.70
C ARG A 190 35.36 4.68 -17.60
N SER A 191 34.83 3.51 -17.25
CA SER A 191 35.51 2.51 -16.45
C SER A 191 36.67 1.87 -17.21
N GLY A 192 37.73 1.49 -16.49
CA GLY A 192 38.93 0.88 -17.09
C GLY A 192 38.72 -0.58 -17.50
N ILE A 193 37.67 -1.23 -16.96
CA ILE A 193 37.29 -2.61 -17.23
C ILE A 193 35.80 -2.61 -17.60
N SER A 194 35.36 -3.48 -18.53
CA SER A 194 33.94 -3.67 -18.76
C SER A 194 33.26 -4.23 -17.51
N ILE A 195 32.18 -3.57 -17.11
CA ILE A 195 31.38 -3.91 -15.94
C ILE A 195 30.65 -5.24 -16.17
N VAL A 196 30.18 -5.50 -17.41
CA VAL A 196 29.61 -6.80 -17.79
C VAL A 196 30.64 -7.93 -17.63
N LYS A 197 31.90 -7.68 -18.00
CA LYS A 197 32.98 -8.67 -17.80
C LYS A 197 33.25 -8.86 -16.31
N TYR A 198 33.48 -7.78 -15.56
CA TYR A 198 33.77 -7.81 -14.13
C TYR A 198 32.70 -8.58 -13.32
N LEU A 199 31.42 -8.37 -13.64
CA LEU A 199 30.31 -9.02 -12.95
C LEU A 199 30.15 -10.51 -13.34
N LYS A 200 30.57 -10.91 -14.55
CA LYS A 200 30.70 -12.33 -14.91
C LYS A 200 31.88 -13.00 -14.20
N ASP A 201 33.05 -12.37 -14.24
CA ASP A 201 34.25 -12.85 -13.53
C ASP A 201 33.99 -12.99 -12.03
N MET A 202 33.11 -12.17 -11.42
CA MET A 202 32.66 -12.33 -10.03
C MET A 202 31.60 -13.43 -9.84
N GLY A 203 30.73 -13.64 -10.82
CA GLY A 203 29.71 -14.69 -10.81
C GLY A 203 30.31 -16.10 -10.91
N ASP A 204 31.21 -16.29 -11.87
CA ASP A 204 31.87 -17.57 -12.16
C ASP A 204 32.84 -17.99 -11.02
N ASN A 205 33.35 -17.03 -10.24
CA ASN A 205 34.16 -17.30 -9.05
C ASN A 205 33.38 -17.89 -7.85
N LYS A 206 32.05 -18.03 -7.92
CA LYS A 206 31.27 -18.70 -6.86
C LYS A 206 31.44 -20.22 -6.82
N ASP A 207 31.91 -20.85 -7.89
CA ASP A 207 32.18 -22.29 -7.95
C ASP A 207 33.56 -22.69 -7.36
N LYS A 208 34.28 -21.75 -6.73
CA LYS A 208 35.46 -22.04 -5.90
C LYS A 208 35.31 -21.43 -4.52
N SER A 209 35.03 -22.29 -3.54
CA SER A 209 34.82 -21.94 -2.13
C SER A 209 36.08 -21.40 -1.45
N SER A 210 36.03 -20.20 -0.84
CA SER A 210 36.81 -19.83 0.36
C SER A 210 36.51 -18.43 0.96
N LEU A 211 35.26 -17.93 0.93
CA LEU A 211 34.90 -16.61 1.51
C LEU A 211 33.68 -16.59 2.45
N LEU A 212 33.25 -17.76 2.93
CA LEU A 212 32.19 -17.88 3.95
C LEU A 212 32.66 -18.51 5.28
N ASP A 213 33.94 -18.86 5.40
CA ASP A 213 34.56 -19.33 6.65
C ASP A 213 35.53 -18.29 7.21
N ALA A 214 34.99 -17.31 7.94
CA ALA A 214 35.63 -16.67 9.11
C ALA A 214 34.73 -15.55 9.70
N SER A 215 34.51 -15.59 11.01
CA SER A 215 34.03 -14.50 11.87
C SER A 215 32.74 -13.75 11.46
N TYR A 216 31.57 -14.34 11.72
CA TYR A 216 30.43 -13.62 12.33
C TYR A 216 29.60 -14.59 13.20
N ALA A 217 30.23 -15.12 14.26
CA ALA A 217 29.50 -15.77 15.34
C ALA A 217 28.73 -14.69 16.15
N LEU A 218 27.42 -14.87 16.31
CA LEU A 218 26.62 -14.03 17.19
C LEU A 218 27.13 -14.17 18.64
N PRO A 219 27.29 -13.07 19.41
CA PRO A 219 27.57 -13.16 20.83
C PRO A 219 26.44 -13.90 21.55
N LYS A 220 26.78 -14.88 22.38
CA LYS A 220 25.80 -15.50 23.30
C LYS A 220 25.30 -14.42 24.28
N PRO A 221 24.00 -14.40 24.63
CA PRO A 221 23.49 -13.47 25.63
C PRO A 221 24.16 -13.74 26.99
N PRO A 222 24.46 -12.68 27.78
CA PRO A 222 25.00 -12.84 29.13
C PRO A 222 23.99 -13.53 30.05
N GLY A 223 24.52 -14.22 31.07
CA GLY A 223 23.80 -15.26 31.80
C GLY A 223 22.64 -14.79 32.68
N THR A 224 21.79 -15.77 33.01
CA THR A 224 20.76 -15.74 34.05
C THR A 224 21.25 -15.09 35.35
N VAL A 225 20.57 -14.01 35.75
CA VAL A 225 20.53 -13.56 37.14
C VAL A 225 19.23 -14.06 37.75
N ASN A 226 19.32 -14.82 38.84
CA ASN A 226 18.14 -15.34 39.55
C ASN A 226 17.36 -14.19 40.20
N GLY A 227 16.11 -14.01 39.78
CA GLY A 227 15.12 -13.14 40.42
C GLY A 227 13.77 -13.83 40.43
N THR A 228 13.28 -14.19 41.62
CA THR A 228 12.02 -14.90 41.85
C THR A 228 10.82 -13.96 41.94
N VAL A 229 9.59 -14.53 41.81
CA VAL A 229 8.27 -13.94 42.12
C VAL A 229 7.70 -13.02 40.99
N ALA A 230 6.47 -13.15 40.49
CA ALA A 230 5.37 -14.11 40.73
C ALA A 230 4.60 -14.44 39.42
N GLU A 231 3.92 -15.59 39.40
CA GLU A 231 2.94 -15.93 38.37
C GLU A 231 1.59 -15.22 38.59
N SER A 232 0.89 -14.92 37.50
CA SER A 232 -0.54 -14.55 37.51
C SER A 232 -1.25 -15.33 36.40
N PRO A 233 -2.33 -16.07 36.69
CA PRO A 233 -2.90 -17.02 35.74
C PRO A 233 -3.86 -16.35 34.74
N ARG A 234 -3.45 -16.27 33.47
CA ARG A 234 -4.39 -16.20 32.34
C ARG A 234 -4.09 -17.34 31.38
N GLY A 235 -5.08 -18.19 31.15
CA GLY A 235 -4.92 -19.44 30.41
C GLY A 235 -4.46 -19.22 28.98
N LYS A 236 -3.36 -19.85 28.60
CA LYS A 236 -2.91 -19.93 27.20
C LYS A 236 -3.86 -20.85 26.42
N MET A 237 -4.79 -20.27 25.67
CA MET A 237 -5.38 -20.97 24.53
C MET A 237 -4.28 -21.21 23.49
N THR A 238 -3.98 -22.48 23.20
CA THR A 238 -3.04 -22.87 22.15
C THR A 238 -3.61 -22.51 20.78
N LEU A 239 -3.11 -21.43 20.19
CA LEU A 239 -3.33 -21.10 18.77
C LEU A 239 -2.89 -22.28 17.90
N LYS A 240 -3.85 -22.95 17.26
CA LYS A 240 -3.54 -23.92 16.19
C LYS A 240 -3.07 -23.13 14.97
N ASN A 241 -1.81 -23.33 14.59
CA ASN A 241 -1.16 -22.69 13.47
C ASN A 241 -1.63 -23.30 12.13
N THR A 242 -2.91 -23.14 11.81
CA THR A 242 -3.52 -23.51 10.52
C THR A 242 -3.59 -22.29 9.61
N ASP A 243 -3.04 -22.41 8.41
CA ASP A 243 -3.24 -21.43 7.35
C ASP A 243 -4.70 -21.41 6.88
N TYR A 244 -5.13 -20.26 6.33
CA TYR A 244 -6.50 -20.08 5.85
C TYR A 244 -6.65 -20.41 4.35
N GLU A 245 -7.83 -20.88 3.96
CA GLU A 245 -8.26 -21.10 2.57
C GLU A 245 -9.63 -20.45 2.30
N ILE A 246 -9.91 -20.05 1.05
CA ILE A 246 -11.25 -19.60 0.65
C ILE A 246 -12.15 -20.81 0.40
N ALA A 247 -13.37 -20.79 0.96
CA ALA A 247 -14.39 -21.78 0.69
C ALA A 247 -14.96 -21.63 -0.74
N VAL A 248 -15.10 -22.76 -1.45
CA VAL A 248 -15.55 -22.80 -2.87
C VAL A 248 -17.03 -22.41 -3.04
N HIS A 249 -17.82 -22.47 -1.97
CA HIS A 249 -19.26 -22.22 -1.98
C HIS A 249 -19.61 -20.91 -1.26
N THR A 250 -20.45 -20.09 -1.89
CA THR A 250 -21.07 -18.91 -1.25
C THR A 250 -22.46 -19.27 -0.74
N VAL A 251 -22.84 -18.79 0.43
CA VAL A 251 -24.19 -19.00 0.98
C VAL A 251 -25.00 -17.71 0.84
N LYS A 252 -26.16 -17.78 0.16
CA LYS A 252 -27.19 -16.72 0.24
C LYS A 252 -28.04 -16.98 1.47
N ILE A 253 -28.36 -15.92 2.22
CA ILE A 253 -29.19 -16.04 3.42
C ILE A 253 -30.44 -15.17 3.28
N GLN A 254 -31.60 -15.82 3.45
CA GLN A 254 -32.92 -15.18 3.43
C GLN A 254 -33.16 -14.30 4.66
N ARG A 255 -34.14 -13.39 4.55
CA ARG A 255 -34.68 -12.59 5.67
C ARG A 255 -35.22 -13.46 6.84
N SER A 256 -35.51 -14.72 6.58
CA SER A 256 -35.95 -15.75 7.54
C SER A 256 -34.79 -16.34 8.38
N GLY A 257 -33.53 -16.04 8.02
CA GLY A 257 -32.35 -16.71 8.57
C GLY A 257 -32.09 -18.10 7.98
N GLN A 258 -32.89 -18.56 7.02
CA GLN A 258 -32.63 -19.81 6.30
C GLN A 258 -31.55 -19.61 5.23
N ALA A 259 -30.61 -20.55 5.19
CA ALA A 259 -29.59 -20.62 4.14
C ALA A 259 -30.14 -21.37 2.92
N ILE A 260 -30.00 -20.76 1.74
CA ILE A 260 -30.24 -21.45 0.46
C ILE A 260 -28.90 -22.03 -0.02
N ASN A 261 -28.92 -23.28 -0.46
CA ASN A 261 -27.74 -24.04 -0.87
C ASN A 261 -27.85 -24.36 -2.38
N ILE A 262 -26.90 -24.09 -3.29
CA ILE A 262 -25.72 -23.21 -3.38
C ILE A 262 -25.67 -22.83 -4.88
N ASP A 263 -25.49 -21.55 -5.25
CA ASP A 263 -25.01 -21.23 -6.60
C ASP A 263 -23.50 -21.51 -6.61
N GLU A 264 -23.00 -22.38 -7.51
CA GLU A 264 -21.55 -22.55 -7.64
C GLU A 264 -20.91 -21.20 -8.02
N MET A 265 -19.73 -20.87 -7.46
CA MET A 265 -18.99 -19.64 -7.82
C MET A 265 -18.74 -19.47 -9.33
N LYS A 266 -18.90 -20.53 -10.13
CA LYS A 266 -18.81 -20.53 -11.60
C LYS A 266 -19.89 -19.68 -12.29
N GLU A 267 -21.05 -19.48 -11.69
CA GLU A 267 -22.17 -18.76 -12.32
C GLU A 267 -22.02 -17.23 -12.23
N ILE A 268 -21.16 -16.73 -11.34
CA ILE A 268 -20.91 -15.29 -11.16
C ILE A 268 -19.75 -14.82 -12.06
N GLN A 269 -19.98 -14.83 -13.38
CA GLN A 269 -18.95 -14.51 -14.40
C GLN A 269 -18.27 -13.13 -14.25
N GLU A 270 -18.84 -12.20 -13.47
CA GLU A 270 -18.30 -10.85 -13.27
C GLU A 270 -17.38 -10.70 -12.03
N ALA A 271 -17.39 -11.65 -11.09
CA ALA A 271 -16.76 -11.46 -9.77
C ALA A 271 -15.32 -12.02 -9.63
N VAL A 272 -14.80 -12.74 -10.62
CA VAL A 272 -13.53 -13.48 -10.53
C VAL A 272 -12.54 -13.07 -11.61
N SER A 273 -11.27 -12.84 -11.24
CA SER A 273 -10.21 -12.55 -12.20
C SER A 273 -9.67 -13.83 -12.87
N ALA A 274 -9.36 -13.75 -14.18
CA ALA A 274 -9.20 -14.89 -15.10
C ALA A 274 -7.99 -15.84 -14.87
N THR A 275 -7.34 -15.80 -13.70
CA THR A 275 -6.01 -16.41 -13.46
C THR A 275 -6.00 -17.60 -12.48
N THR A 276 -7.16 -18.11 -12.00
CA THR A 276 -7.20 -18.85 -10.71
C THR A 276 -8.12 -20.10 -10.68
N LEU A 277 -8.01 -21.10 -11.57
CA LEU A 277 -8.91 -22.28 -11.56
C LEU A 277 -8.26 -23.66 -11.81
N LYS A 278 -8.16 -24.46 -10.71
CA LYS A 278 -8.18 -25.95 -10.53
C LYS A 278 -8.36 -26.20 -9.00
N GLN A 279 -8.92 -27.26 -8.41
CA GLN A 279 -9.68 -28.47 -8.82
C GLN A 279 -10.60 -28.92 -7.61
N PRO A 280 -11.48 -29.95 -7.72
CA PRO A 280 -12.66 -30.11 -6.81
C PRO A 280 -12.60 -31.23 -5.73
N ILE A 281 -13.58 -31.29 -4.79
CA ILE A 281 -14.44 -32.47 -4.40
C ILE A 281 -15.31 -32.27 -3.09
N ASN A 282 -16.60 -32.65 -3.19
CA ASN A 282 -17.67 -33.13 -2.26
C ASN A 282 -17.96 -32.64 -0.80
N GLU A 283 -19.26 -32.69 -0.46
CA GLU A 283 -19.93 -32.42 0.83
C GLU A 283 -20.75 -33.62 1.35
N TYR A 284 -21.06 -33.72 2.65
CA TYR A 284 -22.30 -34.32 3.22
C TYR A 284 -22.52 -33.98 4.72
N ASN A 285 -23.81 -33.81 5.13
CA ASN A 285 -24.41 -33.82 6.49
C ASN A 285 -24.33 -32.59 7.45
N LYS A 286 -25.50 -31.95 7.77
CA LYS A 286 -25.80 -31.19 9.02
C LYS A 286 -27.33 -31.12 9.36
N ARG A 287 -27.69 -30.76 10.61
CA ARG A 287 -29.04 -30.46 11.16
C ARG A 287 -29.00 -29.23 12.12
N THR A 288 -30.15 -28.71 12.59
CA THR A 288 -30.33 -27.38 13.23
C THR A 288 -30.81 -27.38 14.70
N SER A 289 -30.78 -26.21 15.35
CA SER A 289 -30.85 -26.01 16.83
C SER A 289 -31.86 -24.92 17.26
N LEU A 290 -33.08 -25.29 17.67
CA LEU A 290 -34.19 -24.34 17.93
C LEU A 290 -34.43 -24.04 19.43
N ASP A 291 -33.65 -24.62 20.34
CA ASP A 291 -34.12 -24.89 21.72
C ASP A 291 -33.53 -24.04 22.88
N ILE A 292 -32.81 -22.92 22.66
CA ILE A 292 -31.97 -22.31 23.73
C ILE A 292 -32.06 -20.77 23.89
N PHE A 293 -33.08 -20.27 24.62
CA PHE A 293 -33.14 -19.11 25.60
C PHE A 293 -32.60 -17.68 25.22
N SER A 294 -32.95 -16.51 25.82
CA SER A 294 -33.93 -15.96 26.81
C SER A 294 -34.09 -14.41 26.61
N GLN A 295 -35.11 -13.72 27.18
CA GLN A 295 -35.73 -12.50 26.56
C GLN A 295 -35.73 -11.09 27.26
N ARG A 296 -35.03 -10.78 28.37
CA ARG A 296 -35.17 -9.44 29.04
C ARG A 296 -33.87 -8.71 29.41
N SER A 297 -33.59 -7.55 28.78
CA SER A 297 -32.52 -6.60 29.11
C SER A 297 -32.81 -5.20 28.53
N VAL A 298 -32.12 -4.14 28.99
CA VAL A 298 -32.29 -2.76 28.47
C VAL A 298 -31.88 -2.66 26.99
N SER A 299 -30.80 -3.34 26.60
CA SER A 299 -30.40 -3.48 25.20
C SER A 299 -31.50 -4.14 24.36
N ASN A 300 -32.19 -5.15 24.91
CA ASN A 300 -33.32 -5.77 24.24
C ASN A 300 -34.53 -4.83 24.08
N GLU A 301 -34.72 -3.80 24.90
CA GLU A 301 -35.77 -2.79 24.66
C GLU A 301 -35.42 -1.86 23.49
N VAL A 302 -34.16 -1.44 23.36
CA VAL A 302 -33.68 -0.68 22.18
C VAL A 302 -33.83 -1.52 20.90
N LEU A 303 -33.49 -2.81 20.96
CA LEU A 303 -33.62 -3.74 19.84
C LEU A 303 -35.08 -4.09 19.51
N LYS A 304 -35.97 -4.20 20.52
CA LYS A 304 -37.41 -4.33 20.28
C LYS A 304 -37.96 -3.10 19.56
N GLY A 305 -37.54 -1.90 19.95
CA GLY A 305 -37.86 -0.65 19.25
C GLY A 305 -37.44 -0.68 17.77
N LEU A 306 -36.19 -1.06 17.49
CA LEU A 306 -35.66 -1.21 16.13
C LEU A 306 -36.40 -2.30 15.32
N ARG A 307 -36.75 -3.43 15.94
CA ARG A 307 -37.46 -4.54 15.28
C ARG A 307 -38.92 -4.20 15.00
N TYR A 308 -39.57 -3.43 15.87
CA TYR A 308 -40.94 -2.96 15.68
C TYR A 308 -41.05 -1.95 14.52
N LEU A 309 -40.13 -0.97 14.43
CA LEU A 309 -40.03 -0.03 13.30
C LEU A 309 -40.03 -0.76 11.94
N THR A 310 -39.25 -1.83 11.83
CA THR A 310 -39.14 -2.60 10.59
C THR A 310 -40.35 -3.49 10.29
N THR A 311 -41.24 -3.69 11.25
CA THR A 311 -42.50 -4.41 11.04
C THR A 311 -43.60 -3.47 10.52
N ILE A 312 -43.62 -2.21 10.97
CA ILE A 312 -44.61 -1.20 10.52
C ILE A 312 -44.42 -0.86 9.04
N ASN A 313 -43.19 -0.81 8.53
CA ASN A 313 -42.93 -0.52 7.11
C ASN A 313 -43.48 -1.58 6.12
N ASN A 314 -43.98 -2.73 6.62
CA ASN A 314 -44.68 -3.73 5.80
C ASN A 314 -46.21 -3.61 5.85
N ILE A 315 -46.79 -2.74 6.69
CA ILE A 315 -48.24 -2.60 6.84
C ILE A 315 -48.76 -1.49 5.94
N LYS A 316 -49.46 -1.89 4.87
CA LYS A 316 -50.25 -0.97 4.05
C LYS A 316 -51.56 -0.62 4.79
N ASP A 317 -51.79 0.68 4.92
CA ASP A 317 -52.99 1.41 5.38
C ASP A 317 -53.38 1.51 6.87
N THR A 318 -53.29 2.77 7.33
CA THR A 318 -54.25 3.52 8.16
C THR A 318 -54.83 2.91 9.46
N LYS A 319 -54.24 3.26 10.61
CA LYS A 319 -54.68 4.43 11.42
C LYS A 319 -53.79 4.58 12.67
N THR A 320 -53.80 5.80 13.24
CA THR A 320 -52.99 6.23 14.39
C THR A 320 -51.50 5.89 14.25
N SER A 321 -50.77 6.82 13.62
CA SER A 321 -49.31 6.88 13.75
C SER A 321 -48.94 6.87 15.24
N TYR A 322 -48.40 5.75 15.72
CA TYR A 322 -47.74 5.71 17.01
C TYR A 322 -46.49 6.57 16.90
N THR A 323 -46.59 7.82 17.31
CA THR A 323 -45.42 8.61 17.65
C THR A 323 -44.70 7.87 18.76
N TRP A 324 -43.38 7.70 18.61
CA TRP A 324 -42.51 7.69 19.78
C TRP A 324 -42.96 8.85 20.66
N GLY A 325 -43.39 8.59 21.91
CA GLY A 325 -43.76 9.67 22.83
C GLY A 325 -42.63 10.70 22.81
N GLN A 326 -42.92 11.92 22.31
CA GLN A 326 -42.01 12.73 21.50
C GLN A 326 -40.53 12.46 21.81
N LEU A 327 -39.86 11.68 20.94
CA LEU A 327 -38.44 11.36 21.13
C LEU A 327 -37.63 12.64 20.90
N ASP A 328 -37.47 13.40 21.98
CA ASP A 328 -36.88 14.73 22.02
C ASP A 328 -35.51 14.68 21.31
N PRO A 329 -35.37 15.27 20.10
CA PRO A 329 -34.14 15.20 19.34
C PRO A 329 -32.92 15.75 20.12
N PRO A 330 -33.05 16.80 20.96
CA PRO A 330 -32.03 17.18 21.94
C PRO A 330 -31.61 16.06 22.91
N THR A 331 -32.55 15.31 23.49
CA THR A 331 -32.23 14.19 24.39
C THR A 331 -31.55 13.04 23.66
N TYR A 332 -32.01 12.69 22.46
CA TYR A 332 -31.33 11.72 21.60
C TYR A 332 -29.89 12.17 21.25
N ALA A 333 -29.72 13.42 20.83
CA ALA A 333 -28.42 14.00 20.48
C ALA A 333 -27.45 13.96 21.67
N ARG A 334 -27.89 14.35 22.88
CA ARG A 334 -27.09 14.29 24.11
C ARG A 334 -26.66 12.86 24.44
N ASN A 335 -27.56 11.90 24.33
CA ASN A 335 -27.26 10.48 24.57
C ASN A 335 -26.23 9.95 23.57
N LEU A 336 -26.38 10.28 22.28
CA LEU A 336 -25.41 9.90 21.25
C LEU A 336 -24.03 10.56 21.47
N ILE A 337 -23.99 11.84 21.85
CA ILE A 337 -22.74 12.53 22.25
C ILE A 337 -22.06 11.79 23.40
N GLN A 338 -22.81 11.36 24.42
CA GLN A 338 -22.28 10.59 25.54
C GLN A 338 -21.73 9.22 25.10
N VAL A 339 -22.44 8.48 24.24
CA VAL A 339 -21.97 7.21 23.68
C VAL A 339 -20.67 7.42 22.88
N CYS A 340 -20.62 8.41 21.99
CA CYS A 340 -19.40 8.75 21.24
C CYS A 340 -18.22 9.07 22.18
N ASN A 341 -18.45 9.87 23.22
CA ASN A 341 -17.40 10.21 24.19
C ASN A 341 -16.91 9.01 24.99
N GLN A 342 -17.79 8.08 25.39
CA GLN A 342 -17.38 6.86 26.10
C GLN A 342 -16.64 5.87 25.18
N VAL A 343 -17.12 5.70 23.95
CA VAL A 343 -16.50 4.80 22.96
C VAL A 343 -15.14 5.32 22.47
N ARG A 344 -14.96 6.64 22.39
CA ARG A 344 -13.65 7.27 22.16
C ARG A 344 -12.60 6.82 23.18
N GLU A 345 -12.96 6.74 24.45
CA GLU A 345 -12.02 6.27 25.48
C GLU A 345 -11.78 4.75 25.40
N ILE A 346 -12.73 3.96 24.87
CA ILE A 346 -12.48 2.56 24.52
C ILE A 346 -11.45 2.47 23.39
N PHE A 347 -11.69 3.14 22.25
CA PHE A 347 -10.79 3.13 21.09
C PHE A 347 -9.38 3.65 21.41
N ARG A 348 -9.24 4.61 22.33
CA ARG A 348 -7.92 5.09 22.82
C ARG A 348 -7.08 4.03 23.52
N ASN A 349 -7.73 3.08 24.18
CA ASN A 349 -7.07 1.98 24.88
C ASN A 349 -6.88 0.75 23.99
N GLU A 350 -7.41 0.76 22.76
CA GLU A 350 -7.23 -0.31 21.78
C GLU A 350 -5.97 -0.08 20.93
N PRO A 351 -5.23 -1.13 20.59
CA PRO A 351 -4.09 -1.01 19.69
C PRO A 351 -4.56 -0.57 18.29
N ARG A 352 -3.67 0.08 17.54
CA ARG A 352 -3.98 0.54 16.16
C ARG A 352 -4.14 -0.65 15.21
N LEU A 353 -3.43 -1.75 15.49
CA LEU A 353 -3.59 -3.08 14.92
C LEU A 353 -4.27 -3.99 15.96
N LEU A 354 -5.55 -4.32 15.75
CA LEU A 354 -6.26 -5.29 16.58
C LEU A 354 -5.78 -6.72 16.30
N GLU A 355 -5.82 -7.59 17.32
CA GLU A 355 -5.54 -9.02 17.18
C GLU A 355 -6.79 -9.80 17.63
N LEU A 356 -7.45 -10.45 16.68
CA LEU A 356 -8.70 -11.18 16.89
C LEU A 356 -8.50 -12.68 16.70
N SER A 357 -9.21 -13.48 17.50
CA SER A 357 -9.32 -14.92 17.28
C SER A 357 -10.60 -15.26 16.52
N SER A 358 -10.54 -16.28 15.68
CA SER A 358 -11.73 -16.89 15.07
C SER A 358 -12.64 -17.55 16.12
N PRO A 359 -13.97 -17.64 15.85
CA PRO A 359 -14.66 -17.21 14.64
C PRO A 359 -14.93 -15.69 14.57
N VAL A 360 -14.82 -15.10 13.37
CA VAL A 360 -15.06 -13.67 13.11
C VAL A 360 -15.97 -13.48 11.88
N TYR A 361 -16.99 -12.61 11.99
CA TYR A 361 -17.68 -12.02 10.84
C TYR A 361 -17.03 -10.69 10.49
N ILE A 362 -16.57 -10.57 9.23
CA ILE A 362 -15.89 -9.40 8.68
C ILE A 362 -16.85 -8.69 7.71
N MET A 363 -17.15 -7.43 8.02
CA MET A 363 -18.13 -6.56 7.37
C MET A 363 -17.40 -5.44 6.63
N GLY A 364 -17.80 -5.16 5.39
CA GLY A 364 -17.31 -4.02 4.62
C GLY A 364 -18.16 -2.76 4.82
N ASP A 365 -18.07 -1.85 3.84
CA ASP A 365 -18.74 -0.54 3.86
C ASP A 365 -20.25 -0.68 4.09
N LEU A 366 -20.82 0.23 4.90
CA LEU A 366 -22.25 0.35 5.15
C LEU A 366 -22.84 1.62 4.55
N HIS A 367 -22.11 2.73 4.59
CA HIS A 367 -22.50 4.01 3.98
C HIS A 367 -23.94 4.45 4.31
N GLY A 368 -24.26 4.52 5.60
CA GLY A 368 -25.58 4.96 6.07
C GLY A 368 -26.75 4.05 5.62
N ASN A 369 -26.50 2.78 5.29
CA ASN A 369 -27.52 1.79 4.99
C ASN A 369 -27.90 0.98 6.24
N VAL A 370 -28.79 1.54 7.05
CA VAL A 370 -29.30 0.90 8.26
C VAL A 370 -30.15 -0.35 7.97
N ALA A 371 -30.76 -0.44 6.78
CA ALA A 371 -31.64 -1.55 6.42
C ALA A 371 -30.86 -2.87 6.33
N ASP A 372 -29.72 -2.86 5.63
CA ASP A 372 -28.86 -4.05 5.49
C ASP A 372 -28.13 -4.38 6.79
N LEU A 373 -27.72 -3.37 7.58
CA LEU A 373 -27.17 -3.59 8.92
C LEU A 373 -28.15 -4.38 9.82
N LEU A 374 -29.43 -4.00 9.82
CA LEU A 374 -30.48 -4.71 10.57
C LEU A 374 -30.84 -6.08 9.96
N TYR A 375 -30.63 -6.28 8.66
CA TYR A 375 -30.72 -7.60 8.02
C TYR A 375 -29.62 -8.51 8.56
N PHE A 376 -28.35 -8.07 8.49
CA PHE A 376 -27.22 -8.83 9.05
C PHE A 376 -27.42 -9.13 10.54
N GLU A 377 -27.95 -8.19 11.34
CA GLU A 377 -28.33 -8.48 12.73
C GLU A 377 -29.28 -9.67 12.84
N ARG A 378 -30.45 -9.61 12.19
CA ARG A 378 -31.47 -10.67 12.27
C ARG A 378 -30.98 -12.03 11.80
N THR A 379 -29.92 -12.04 11.00
CA THR A 379 -29.38 -13.23 10.35
C THR A 379 -28.24 -13.83 11.16
N LEU A 380 -27.26 -13.02 11.56
CA LEU A 380 -25.95 -13.47 12.05
C LEU A 380 -25.75 -13.27 13.56
N TRP A 381 -26.39 -12.26 14.16
CA TRP A 381 -26.25 -11.93 15.59
C TRP A 381 -27.57 -11.49 16.24
N HIS A 382 -28.67 -12.19 15.92
CA HIS A 382 -30.03 -11.80 16.32
C HIS A 382 -30.32 -11.86 17.83
N ILE A 383 -29.45 -12.50 18.61
CA ILE A 383 -29.44 -12.48 20.08
C ILE A 383 -28.56 -11.36 20.67
N GLY A 384 -27.97 -10.53 19.82
CA GLY A 384 -27.06 -9.44 20.14
C GLY A 384 -25.57 -9.81 19.96
N PRO A 385 -24.69 -8.87 19.55
CA PRO A 385 -23.25 -9.11 19.38
C PRO A 385 -22.54 -9.68 20.60
N GLY A 386 -22.94 -9.30 21.82
CA GLY A 386 -22.36 -9.81 23.06
C GLY A 386 -22.55 -11.32 23.28
N LEU A 387 -23.63 -11.89 22.73
CA LEU A 387 -23.93 -13.32 22.76
C LEU A 387 -23.59 -14.03 21.44
N SER A 388 -23.12 -13.29 20.43
CA SER A 388 -22.70 -13.87 19.15
C SER A 388 -21.54 -14.85 19.35
N PRO A 389 -21.59 -16.06 18.76
CA PRO A 389 -20.46 -16.98 18.79
C PRO A 389 -19.24 -16.35 18.09
N CYS A 390 -19.49 -15.59 17.01
CA CYS A 390 -18.45 -14.88 16.25
C CYS A 390 -18.19 -13.49 16.84
N ASN A 391 -16.93 -13.05 16.81
CA ASN A 391 -16.59 -11.65 16.92
C ASN A 391 -17.08 -10.91 15.66
N LEU A 392 -17.47 -9.64 15.78
CA LEU A 392 -17.79 -8.78 14.65
C LEU A 392 -16.60 -7.86 14.39
N LEU A 393 -16.17 -7.76 13.14
CA LEU A 393 -15.15 -6.84 12.65
C LEU A 393 -15.74 -6.04 11.49
N PHE A 394 -15.86 -4.74 11.64
CA PHE A 394 -16.24 -3.83 10.55
C PHE A 394 -15.01 -3.08 10.06
N LEU A 395 -14.86 -2.97 8.74
CA LEU A 395 -13.64 -2.48 8.10
C LEU A 395 -13.59 -0.95 7.93
N GLY A 396 -14.73 -0.27 7.94
CA GLY A 396 -14.82 1.19 7.77
C GLY A 396 -16.08 1.64 7.03
N ASP A 397 -16.14 2.93 6.70
CA ASP A 397 -17.16 3.59 5.88
C ASP A 397 -18.59 3.32 6.38
N TYR A 398 -18.84 3.75 7.61
CA TYR A 398 -20.14 3.69 8.28
C TYR A 398 -21.08 4.79 7.79
N VAL A 399 -20.51 5.94 7.43
CA VAL A 399 -21.22 7.20 7.15
C VAL A 399 -21.16 7.59 5.68
N ASP A 400 -21.85 8.70 5.37
CA ASP A 400 -22.03 9.28 4.04
C ASP A 400 -22.80 8.41 3.05
N ARG A 401 -23.15 9.02 1.91
CA ARG A 401 -23.76 8.42 0.71
C ARG A 401 -25.21 8.00 0.90
N GLY A 402 -25.49 7.17 1.90
CA GLY A 402 -26.84 6.87 2.37
C GLY A 402 -27.42 8.00 3.22
N SER A 403 -28.68 7.82 3.63
CA SER A 403 -29.45 8.82 4.40
C SER A 403 -29.65 8.44 5.87
N PHE A 404 -29.03 7.36 6.35
CA PHE A 404 -29.16 6.86 7.72
C PHE A 404 -27.80 6.63 8.40
N SER A 405 -26.85 7.54 8.16
CA SER A 405 -25.52 7.50 8.79
C SER A 405 -25.62 7.61 10.31
N ILE A 406 -26.49 8.50 10.82
CA ILE A 406 -26.69 8.71 12.26
C ILE A 406 -27.16 7.42 12.94
N GLU A 407 -28.10 6.71 12.33
CA GLU A 407 -28.68 5.48 12.83
C GLU A 407 -27.66 4.33 12.81
N VAL A 408 -26.85 4.22 11.74
CA VAL A 408 -25.75 3.25 11.65
C VAL A 408 -24.71 3.48 12.75
N ILE A 409 -24.24 4.72 12.95
CA ILE A 409 -23.23 4.99 14.01
C ILE A 409 -23.82 4.83 15.41
N SER A 410 -25.09 5.19 15.61
CA SER A 410 -25.76 5.03 16.90
C SER A 410 -25.87 3.57 17.28
N TYR A 411 -26.16 2.70 16.31
CA TYR A 411 -26.17 1.25 16.48
C TYR A 411 -24.77 0.71 16.84
N LEU A 412 -23.79 0.99 15.99
CA LEU A 412 -22.44 0.40 16.10
C LEU A 412 -21.70 0.88 17.34
N LEU A 413 -21.76 2.18 17.66
CA LEU A 413 -21.09 2.74 18.83
C LEU A 413 -21.80 2.30 20.13
N SER A 414 -23.13 2.21 20.15
CA SER A 414 -23.85 1.66 21.32
C SER A 414 -23.45 0.21 21.61
N TYR A 415 -23.24 -0.59 20.57
CA TYR A 415 -22.78 -1.97 20.74
C TYR A 415 -21.29 -2.10 21.02
N LYS A 416 -20.45 -1.21 20.50
CA LYS A 416 -19.04 -1.10 20.90
C LYS A 416 -18.92 -0.79 22.39
N LEU A 417 -19.77 0.08 22.92
CA LEU A 417 -19.84 0.40 24.35
C LEU A 417 -20.30 -0.80 25.20
N GLN A 418 -21.32 -1.52 24.76
CA GLN A 418 -21.89 -2.66 25.49
C GLN A 418 -21.05 -3.95 25.40
N SER A 419 -20.26 -4.11 24.35
CA SER A 419 -19.54 -5.36 24.07
C SER A 419 -18.21 -5.09 23.34
N PRO A 420 -17.28 -4.33 23.95
CA PRO A 420 -16.07 -3.82 23.28
C PRO A 420 -15.18 -4.93 22.71
N ASN A 421 -15.06 -6.05 23.43
CA ASN A 421 -14.26 -7.21 23.02
C ASN A 421 -14.90 -8.05 21.90
N LYS A 422 -16.19 -7.81 21.58
CA LYS A 422 -16.96 -8.54 20.56
C LYS A 422 -17.18 -7.72 19.30
N VAL A 423 -17.32 -6.40 19.43
CA VAL A 423 -17.56 -5.48 18.31
C VAL A 423 -16.30 -4.69 18.05
N ASN A 424 -15.68 -4.93 16.90
CA ASN A 424 -14.42 -4.33 16.49
C ASN A 424 -14.69 -3.45 15.27
N LEU A 425 -14.26 -2.19 15.34
CA LEU A 425 -14.61 -1.17 14.34
C LEU A 425 -13.30 -0.52 13.88
N LEU A 426 -12.93 -0.75 12.61
CA LEU A 426 -11.79 -0.09 11.98
C LEU A 426 -12.21 1.22 11.32
N ARG A 427 -11.26 2.12 11.11
CA ARG A 427 -11.50 3.41 10.46
C ARG A 427 -11.46 3.29 8.94
N GLY A 428 -12.53 3.71 8.28
CA GLY A 428 -12.56 3.94 6.83
C GLY A 428 -12.23 5.37 6.45
N ASN A 429 -12.18 5.64 5.15
CA ASN A 429 -11.84 6.97 4.64
C ASN A 429 -13.01 7.98 4.76
N HIS A 430 -14.23 7.52 4.98
CA HIS A 430 -15.39 8.38 5.28
C HIS A 430 -15.47 8.78 6.75
N GLU A 431 -14.70 8.16 7.65
CA GLU A 431 -14.56 8.57 9.05
C GLU A 431 -13.59 9.76 9.22
N ILE A 432 -13.61 10.71 8.27
CA ILE A 432 -12.78 11.92 8.18
C ILE A 432 -13.66 13.16 7.96
N ARG A 433 -13.51 14.19 8.81
CA ARG A 433 -14.31 15.42 8.80
C ARG A 433 -14.43 16.09 7.43
N GLU A 434 -13.33 16.26 6.71
CA GLU A 434 -13.34 16.94 5.41
C GLU A 434 -14.03 16.12 4.32
N VAL A 435 -13.94 14.79 4.38
CA VAL A 435 -14.67 13.87 3.47
C VAL A 435 -16.18 14.00 3.69
N GLN A 436 -16.62 14.00 4.95
CA GLN A 436 -18.03 14.13 5.34
C GLN A 436 -18.65 15.50 5.00
N LYS A 437 -17.84 16.57 5.01
CA LYS A 437 -18.27 17.91 4.54
C LYS A 437 -18.47 17.94 3.03
N MET A 438 -17.62 17.24 2.26
CA MET A 438 -17.80 17.09 0.82
C MET A 438 -19.03 16.23 0.49
N PHE A 439 -19.36 15.24 1.34
CA PHE A 439 -20.52 14.37 1.17
C PHE A 439 -21.73 14.78 2.03
N THR A 440 -22.27 13.86 2.83
CA THR A 440 -23.65 13.97 3.35
C THR A 440 -23.76 13.91 4.86
N PHE A 441 -22.83 13.28 5.60
CA PHE A 441 -23.01 13.03 7.03
C PHE A 441 -23.11 14.31 7.88
N TYR A 442 -22.28 15.33 7.61
CA TYR A 442 -22.41 16.62 8.31
C TYR A 442 -23.78 17.26 8.08
N LYS A 443 -24.26 17.24 6.83
CA LYS A 443 -25.56 17.78 6.45
C LYS A 443 -26.71 16.95 7.05
N GLU A 444 -26.56 15.62 7.08
CA GLU A 444 -27.53 14.71 7.71
C GLU A 444 -27.73 15.04 9.19
N CYS A 445 -26.63 15.22 9.94
CA CYS A 445 -26.68 15.66 11.34
C CYS A 445 -27.44 16.97 11.53
N CYS A 446 -27.09 18.01 10.75
CA CYS A 446 -27.74 19.31 10.86
C CYS A 446 -29.22 19.30 10.41
N LEU A 447 -29.57 18.48 9.40
CA LEU A 447 -30.95 18.34 8.91
C LEU A 447 -31.84 17.56 9.89
N LYS A 448 -31.33 16.48 10.49
CA LYS A 448 -32.12 15.63 11.40
C LYS A 448 -32.23 16.18 12.82
N LEU A 449 -31.21 16.87 13.32
CA LEU A 449 -31.12 17.31 14.72
C LEU A 449 -31.09 18.83 14.90
N GLY A 450 -31.17 19.60 13.81
CA GLY A 450 -30.98 21.05 13.81
C GLY A 450 -29.50 21.44 13.83
N GLU A 451 -29.19 22.65 13.38
CA GLU A 451 -27.81 23.10 13.10
C GLU A 451 -26.86 22.97 14.30
N LYS A 452 -27.28 23.42 15.49
CA LYS A 452 -26.47 23.38 16.71
C LYS A 452 -26.21 21.95 17.18
N LEU A 453 -27.27 21.19 17.49
CA LEU A 453 -27.15 19.83 18.04
C LEU A 453 -26.59 18.83 17.02
N GLY A 454 -26.92 19.01 15.74
CA GLY A 454 -26.31 18.26 14.64
C GLY A 454 -24.81 18.48 14.56
N THR A 455 -24.35 19.74 14.67
CA THR A 455 -22.91 20.06 14.72
C THR A 455 -22.24 19.47 15.98
N GLU A 456 -22.90 19.51 17.14
CA GLU A 456 -22.39 18.88 18.38
C GLU A 456 -22.26 17.34 18.25
N VAL A 457 -23.28 16.66 17.71
CA VAL A 457 -23.26 15.22 17.43
C VAL A 457 -22.19 14.85 16.41
N TRP A 458 -22.09 15.58 15.30
CA TRP A 458 -21.08 15.35 14.27
C TRP A 458 -19.65 15.50 14.81
N ASN A 459 -19.41 16.52 15.64
CA ASN A 459 -18.13 16.70 16.33
C ASN A 459 -17.84 15.54 17.29
N ALA A 460 -18.82 15.12 18.10
CA ALA A 460 -18.64 14.00 19.03
C ALA A 460 -18.34 12.68 18.32
N ALA A 461 -19.07 12.37 17.24
CA ALA A 461 -18.82 11.20 16.40
C ALA A 461 -17.40 11.22 15.81
N ASN A 462 -16.98 12.35 15.22
CA ASN A 462 -15.62 12.47 14.70
C ASN A 462 -14.54 12.42 15.78
N ASN A 463 -14.80 12.91 16.98
CA ASN A 463 -13.86 12.78 18.11
C ASN A 463 -13.63 11.31 18.52
N ALA A 464 -14.61 10.43 18.28
CA ALA A 464 -14.45 8.98 18.43
C ALA A 464 -13.74 8.37 17.20
N PHE A 465 -14.13 8.76 15.99
CA PHE A 465 -13.48 8.33 14.73
C PHE A 465 -11.97 8.60 14.71
N ASP A 466 -11.55 9.75 15.24
CA ASP A 466 -10.14 10.12 15.38
C ASP A 466 -9.30 9.12 16.19
N THR A 467 -9.96 8.30 17.01
CA THR A 467 -9.31 7.31 17.89
C THR A 467 -9.43 5.87 17.41
N MET A 468 -10.28 5.59 16.40
CA MET A 468 -10.56 4.24 15.92
C MET A 468 -9.29 3.49 15.45
N PRO A 469 -9.16 2.18 15.74
CA PRO A 469 -8.14 1.32 15.14
C PRO A 469 -8.10 1.38 13.61
N ILE A 470 -6.94 1.10 13.03
CA ILE A 470 -6.69 1.24 11.57
C ILE A 470 -6.74 -0.12 10.86
N ALA A 471 -6.28 -1.19 11.52
CA ALA A 471 -6.21 -2.52 10.96
C ALA A 471 -6.52 -3.59 12.01
N ALA A 472 -6.75 -4.81 11.57
CA ALA A 472 -6.82 -5.99 12.43
C ALA A 472 -6.08 -7.17 11.81
N THR A 473 -5.73 -8.15 12.63
CA THR A 473 -5.46 -9.52 12.19
C THR A 473 -6.49 -10.49 12.73
N VAL A 474 -6.78 -11.56 11.99
CA VAL A 474 -7.50 -12.73 12.49
C VAL A 474 -6.55 -13.92 12.53
N ASP A 475 -6.42 -14.54 13.71
CA ASP A 475 -5.52 -15.65 14.05
C ASP A 475 -4.04 -15.41 13.68
N GLY A 476 -3.63 -14.15 13.49
CA GLY A 476 -2.30 -13.79 12.96
C GLY A 476 -2.07 -14.23 11.50
N LYS A 477 -3.12 -14.62 10.77
CA LYS A 477 -3.03 -15.21 9.41
C LYS A 477 -3.77 -14.44 8.34
N ILE A 478 -4.78 -13.66 8.70
CA ILE A 478 -5.54 -12.80 7.81
C ILE A 478 -5.29 -11.36 8.25
N PHE A 479 -4.91 -10.47 7.33
CA PHE A 479 -4.82 -9.04 7.61
C PHE A 479 -6.05 -8.31 7.08
N CYS A 480 -6.60 -7.42 7.89
CA CYS A 480 -7.85 -6.71 7.64
C CYS A 480 -7.61 -5.21 7.72
N CYS A 481 -7.98 -4.46 6.68
CA CYS A 481 -7.96 -3.00 6.64
C CYS A 481 -9.09 -2.48 5.74
N HIS A 482 -9.29 -1.16 5.68
CA HIS A 482 -10.29 -0.57 4.77
C HIS A 482 -9.78 -0.51 3.32
N GLY A 483 -8.64 0.15 3.16
CA GLY A 483 -7.87 0.35 1.94
C GLY A 483 -7.23 -0.96 1.47
N GLY A 484 -5.91 -1.06 1.54
CA GLY A 484 -5.23 -2.25 1.06
C GLY A 484 -3.85 -2.44 1.63
N ALA A 485 -3.01 -3.19 0.91
CA ALA A 485 -1.62 -3.36 1.30
C ALA A 485 -0.92 -1.98 1.31
N PRO A 486 -0.25 -1.61 2.40
CA PRO A 486 0.58 -0.40 2.45
C PRO A 486 1.91 -0.63 1.71
N PRO A 487 2.56 0.43 1.20
CA PRO A 487 3.90 0.32 0.63
C PRO A 487 4.96 -0.14 1.65
N PRO A 488 5.94 -0.97 1.24
CA PRO A 488 6.92 -1.54 2.15
C PRO A 488 7.85 -0.49 2.79
N TRP A 489 7.99 0.68 2.18
CA TRP A 489 8.74 1.81 2.73
C TRP A 489 7.98 2.59 3.82
N LEU A 490 6.66 2.37 3.98
CA LEU A 490 5.84 2.91 5.07
C LEU A 490 5.51 1.86 6.12
N CYS A 491 5.33 0.60 5.72
CA CYS A 491 5.07 -0.52 6.63
C CYS A 491 5.86 -1.76 6.18
N PRO A 492 7.13 -1.88 6.63
CA PRO A 492 7.94 -3.08 6.36
C PRO A 492 7.41 -4.30 7.12
N VAL A 493 6.82 -4.08 8.31
CA VAL A 493 6.14 -5.09 9.13
C VAL A 493 4.85 -4.50 9.72
N ILE A 494 3.80 -5.30 9.83
CA ILE A 494 2.47 -4.85 10.32
C ILE A 494 2.49 -4.31 11.74
N THR A 495 3.45 -4.68 12.57
CA THR A 495 3.59 -4.14 13.93
C THR A 495 3.82 -2.63 13.95
N ALA A 496 4.39 -2.05 12.89
CA ALA A 496 4.57 -0.60 12.73
C ALA A 496 3.24 0.18 12.65
N ILE A 497 2.11 -0.50 12.44
CA ILE A 497 0.78 0.12 12.50
C ILE A 497 0.49 0.64 13.92
N ASN A 498 1.03 0.00 14.96
CA ASN A 498 0.88 0.46 16.34
C ASN A 498 1.65 1.75 16.66
N ASP A 499 2.58 2.18 15.80
CA ASP A 499 3.28 3.47 15.91
C ASP A 499 2.44 4.65 15.36
N ILE A 500 1.29 4.38 14.72
CA ILE A 500 0.36 5.42 14.26
C ILE A 500 -0.24 6.16 15.48
N PRO A 501 -0.23 7.50 15.53
CA PRO A 501 -0.81 8.26 16.63
C PRO A 501 -2.24 7.83 16.98
N THR A 502 -2.50 7.63 18.28
CA THR A 502 -3.82 7.21 18.78
C THR A 502 -4.91 8.24 18.51
N VAL A 503 -4.58 9.54 18.52
CA VAL A 503 -5.51 10.61 18.12
C VAL A 503 -5.07 11.13 16.75
N LEU A 504 -5.87 10.86 15.73
CA LEU A 504 -5.53 11.05 14.32
C LEU A 504 -6.61 11.93 13.65
N SER A 505 -6.71 13.19 14.03
CA SER A 505 -7.73 14.13 13.54
C SER A 505 -7.51 14.63 12.11
N GLN A 506 -6.27 14.56 11.61
CA GLN A 506 -5.83 14.98 10.27
C GLN A 506 -4.91 13.89 9.69
N PRO A 507 -5.47 12.71 9.31
CA PRO A 507 -4.68 11.54 8.94
C PRO A 507 -3.75 11.76 7.73
N ASP A 508 -4.15 12.64 6.81
CA ASP A 508 -3.39 13.06 5.63
C ASP A 508 -2.01 13.64 5.99
N ASN A 509 -1.96 14.48 7.04
CA ASN A 509 -0.75 15.16 7.49
C ASN A 509 -0.05 14.41 8.64
N GLN A 510 -0.79 13.64 9.42
CA GLN A 510 -0.29 12.99 10.66
C GLN A 510 0.27 11.58 10.44
N SER A 511 -0.22 10.82 9.46
CA SER A 511 0.30 9.48 9.18
C SER A 511 0.01 9.01 7.76
N SER A 512 1.03 9.07 6.89
CA SER A 512 0.95 8.49 5.55
C SER A 512 0.60 7.00 5.58
N LEU A 513 1.05 6.25 6.60
CA LEU A 513 0.69 4.84 6.73
C LEU A 513 -0.81 4.64 6.99
N ALA A 514 -1.41 5.42 7.92
CA ALA A 514 -2.85 5.36 8.15
C ALA A 514 -3.63 5.75 6.89
N TRP A 515 -3.15 6.76 6.15
CA TRP A 515 -3.75 7.20 4.91
C TRP A 515 -3.75 6.10 3.83
N GLU A 516 -2.62 5.45 3.58
CA GLU A 516 -2.51 4.31 2.64
C GLU A 516 -3.41 3.14 3.05
N LEU A 517 -3.48 2.82 4.35
CA LEU A 517 -4.34 1.76 4.88
C LEU A 517 -5.85 2.07 4.76
N MET A 518 -6.24 3.33 4.54
CA MET A 518 -7.62 3.73 4.28
C MET A 518 -7.95 3.93 2.79
N TRP A 519 -6.97 4.26 1.94
CA TRP A 519 -7.20 4.70 0.56
C TRP A 519 -6.61 3.81 -0.54
N ASN A 520 -5.77 2.83 -0.20
CA ASN A 520 -5.16 1.98 -1.23
C ASN A 520 -6.17 1.06 -1.92
N ASP A 521 -5.94 0.81 -3.22
CA ASP A 521 -6.79 -0.07 -4.04
C ASP A 521 -5.95 -1.11 -4.80
N PRO A 522 -6.46 -2.32 -5.06
CA PRO A 522 -5.79 -3.26 -5.95
C PRO A 522 -5.76 -2.78 -7.39
N VAL A 523 -4.66 -3.05 -8.08
CA VAL A 523 -4.56 -2.86 -9.54
C VAL A 523 -5.60 -3.73 -10.25
N ARG A 524 -6.44 -3.10 -11.08
CA ARG A 524 -7.40 -3.80 -11.94
C ARG A 524 -6.67 -4.26 -13.23
N PRO A 525 -6.65 -5.56 -13.58
CA PRO A 525 -5.89 -6.04 -14.75
C PRO A 525 -6.26 -5.33 -16.06
N LYS A 526 -7.55 -5.00 -16.25
CA LYS A 526 -8.06 -4.28 -17.43
C LYS A 526 -7.59 -2.81 -17.54
N THR A 527 -7.01 -2.22 -16.49
CA THR A 527 -6.50 -0.84 -16.50
C THR A 527 -4.98 -0.75 -16.67
N VAL A 528 -4.28 -1.88 -16.73
CA VAL A 528 -2.82 -1.93 -16.91
C VAL A 528 -2.45 -1.61 -18.35
N ASN A 529 -1.92 -0.40 -18.55
CA ASN A 529 -1.24 0.02 -19.77
C ASN A 529 0.27 0.11 -19.52
N ASP A 530 1.08 0.26 -20.58
CA ASP A 530 2.55 0.32 -20.50
C ASP A 530 3.08 1.32 -19.46
N LYS A 531 2.45 2.50 -19.32
CA LYS A 531 2.85 3.50 -18.33
C LYS A 531 2.63 2.97 -16.91
N LEU A 532 1.44 2.43 -16.63
CA LEU A 532 1.11 1.89 -15.31
C LEU A 532 1.96 0.65 -14.99
N ALA A 533 2.20 -0.24 -15.95
CA ALA A 533 3.07 -1.39 -15.77
C ALA A 533 4.52 -0.97 -15.39
N MET A 534 5.05 0.06 -16.06
CA MET A 534 6.36 0.63 -15.74
C MET A 534 6.40 1.32 -14.37
N GLU A 535 5.32 2.00 -13.97
CA GLU A 535 5.22 2.65 -12.66
C GLU A 535 5.16 1.63 -11.52
N LEU A 536 4.31 0.61 -11.67
CA LEU A 536 4.25 -0.54 -10.75
C LEU A 536 5.62 -1.20 -10.62
N LEU A 537 6.29 -1.52 -11.73
CA LEU A 537 7.63 -2.11 -11.70
C LEU A 537 8.67 -1.21 -11.03
N ALA A 538 8.58 0.11 -11.24
CA ALA A 538 9.53 1.09 -10.71
C ALA A 538 9.41 1.32 -9.19
N ASN A 539 8.22 1.12 -8.61
CA ASN A 539 7.93 1.38 -7.20
C ASN A 539 7.48 0.10 -6.47
N GLU A 540 8.20 -1.02 -6.67
CA GLU A 540 8.00 -2.28 -5.95
C GLU A 540 6.59 -2.92 -6.05
N GLY A 541 5.85 -2.59 -7.11
CA GLY A 541 4.49 -3.06 -7.35
C GLY A 541 3.41 -2.08 -6.92
N PHE A 542 3.76 -0.81 -6.66
CA PHE A 542 2.84 0.29 -6.32
C PHE A 542 2.82 1.37 -7.41
N ALA A 543 1.71 2.10 -7.56
CA ALA A 543 1.60 3.24 -8.47
C ALA A 543 0.60 4.26 -7.92
N VAL A 544 0.64 5.51 -8.38
CA VAL A 544 -0.29 6.56 -7.91
C VAL A 544 -1.73 6.18 -8.22
N ASN A 545 -2.62 6.25 -7.22
CA ASN A 545 -4.04 5.97 -7.39
C ASN A 545 -4.77 7.16 -8.02
N THR A 546 -4.66 7.28 -9.34
CA THR A 546 -5.29 8.36 -10.12
C THR A 546 -6.82 8.39 -10.04
N ARG A 547 -7.48 7.31 -9.60
CA ARG A 547 -8.93 7.28 -9.40
C ARG A 547 -9.35 7.96 -8.10
N ARG A 548 -8.62 7.73 -7.01
CA ARG A 548 -8.86 8.42 -5.72
C ARG A 548 -8.22 9.81 -5.68
N GLY A 549 -7.22 10.06 -6.54
CA GLY A 549 -6.44 11.30 -6.56
C GLY A 549 -5.40 11.39 -5.44
N THR A 550 -5.22 10.31 -4.67
CA THR A 550 -4.38 10.23 -3.48
C THR A 550 -4.05 8.77 -3.18
N ALA A 551 -2.99 8.52 -2.39
CA ALA A 551 -2.49 7.19 -2.06
C ALA A 551 -2.14 6.31 -3.29
N HIS A 552 -1.98 5.00 -3.11
CA HIS A 552 -1.45 4.10 -4.14
C HIS A 552 -2.41 2.97 -4.56
N ILE A 553 -2.17 2.45 -5.76
CA ILE A 553 -2.68 1.14 -6.17
C ILE A 553 -1.58 0.08 -6.10
N PHE A 554 -1.93 -1.14 -5.67
CA PHE A 554 -0.98 -2.23 -5.44
C PHE A 554 -1.24 -3.45 -6.33
N SER A 555 -0.16 -4.00 -6.87
CA SER A 555 -0.12 -5.20 -7.71
C SER A 555 -0.23 -6.50 -6.91
N VAL A 556 -0.39 -7.63 -7.62
CA VAL A 556 -0.39 -8.98 -7.02
C VAL A 556 0.96 -9.26 -6.36
N GLU A 557 2.05 -8.83 -7.00
CA GLU A 557 3.43 -9.02 -6.56
C GLU A 557 3.74 -8.20 -5.30
N ALA A 558 3.13 -7.02 -5.15
CA ALA A 558 3.18 -6.23 -3.93
C ALA A 558 2.43 -6.93 -2.78
N LEU A 559 1.22 -7.43 -3.03
CA LEU A 559 0.45 -8.16 -2.02
C LEU A 559 1.17 -9.46 -1.58
N GLU A 560 1.64 -10.28 -2.51
CA GLU A 560 2.35 -11.52 -2.19
C GLU A 560 3.60 -11.26 -1.34
N ARG A 561 4.31 -10.15 -1.61
CA ARG A 561 5.47 -9.74 -0.80
C ARG A 561 5.05 -9.28 0.60
N PHE A 562 4.03 -8.43 0.71
CA PHE A 562 3.48 -7.96 1.99
C PHE A 562 3.01 -9.14 2.86
N LEU A 563 2.24 -10.06 2.28
CA LEU A 563 1.75 -11.25 2.99
C LEU A 563 2.92 -12.13 3.45
N LYS A 564 3.89 -12.42 2.56
CA LYS A 564 5.06 -13.24 2.88
C LYS A 564 5.94 -12.62 3.97
N ALA A 565 6.19 -11.31 3.91
CA ALA A 565 7.01 -10.60 4.90
C ALA A 565 6.40 -10.66 6.32
N ASN A 566 5.07 -10.71 6.39
CA ASN A 566 4.31 -10.70 7.65
C ASN A 566 3.76 -12.07 8.06
N GLN A 567 4.15 -13.16 7.37
CA GLN A 567 3.68 -14.53 7.61
C GLN A 567 2.15 -14.71 7.50
N LEU A 568 1.50 -13.86 6.71
CA LEU A 568 0.07 -13.86 6.43
C LEU A 568 -0.29 -14.71 5.22
N THR A 569 -1.55 -15.09 5.14
CA THR A 569 -2.14 -15.89 4.05
C THR A 569 -3.02 -15.06 3.11
N HIS A 570 -3.83 -14.17 3.67
CA HIS A 570 -4.87 -13.40 2.98
C HIS A 570 -4.93 -11.95 3.47
N LEU A 571 -5.39 -11.06 2.58
CA LEU A 571 -5.84 -9.72 2.92
C LEU A 571 -7.35 -9.60 2.67
N VAL A 572 -8.10 -9.10 3.65
CA VAL A 572 -9.53 -8.77 3.53
C VAL A 572 -9.70 -7.25 3.62
N ARG A 573 -10.40 -6.65 2.66
CA ARG A 573 -10.58 -5.20 2.53
C ARG A 573 -12.02 -4.80 2.18
N ALA A 574 -12.31 -3.49 2.18
CA ALA A 574 -13.60 -2.93 1.78
C ALA A 574 -13.45 -1.81 0.71
N HIS A 575 -14.04 -0.62 0.84
CA HIS A 575 -13.80 0.62 0.07
C HIS A 575 -14.08 0.60 -1.46
N GLU A 576 -14.25 -0.56 -2.07
CA GLU A 576 -14.66 -0.74 -3.47
C GLU A 576 -15.97 -1.52 -3.57
N VAL A 577 -16.98 -0.89 -4.15
CA VAL A 577 -18.25 -1.53 -4.51
C VAL A 577 -17.99 -2.75 -5.38
N ALA A 578 -18.51 -3.90 -4.96
CA ALA A 578 -18.48 -5.15 -5.71
C ALA A 578 -19.90 -5.62 -6.01
N GLN A 579 -20.17 -6.01 -7.26
CA GLN A 579 -21.53 -6.28 -7.73
C GLN A 579 -22.26 -7.37 -6.93
N ALA A 580 -21.55 -8.44 -6.54
CA ALA A 580 -22.09 -9.54 -5.74
C ALA A 580 -21.97 -9.31 -4.22
N GLY A 581 -21.65 -8.09 -3.77
CA GLY A 581 -21.28 -7.78 -2.39
C GLY A 581 -19.85 -8.18 -2.00
N PHE A 582 -19.13 -8.89 -2.88
CA PHE A 582 -17.72 -9.25 -2.68
C PHE A 582 -16.98 -9.41 -4.01
N GLN A 583 -15.65 -9.41 -3.96
CA GLN A 583 -14.78 -9.77 -5.07
C GLN A 583 -13.56 -10.57 -4.57
N VAL A 584 -13.22 -11.66 -5.27
CA VAL A 584 -12.00 -12.43 -5.03
C VAL A 584 -10.96 -12.08 -6.09
N GLN A 585 -9.82 -11.57 -5.66
CA GLN A 585 -8.80 -10.94 -6.50
C GLN A 585 -7.42 -11.53 -6.22
N GLN A 586 -6.43 -11.16 -7.06
CA GLN A 586 -5.00 -11.40 -6.83
C GLN A 586 -4.67 -12.85 -6.42
N LYS A 587 -4.97 -13.81 -7.33
CA LYS A 587 -4.80 -15.27 -7.13
C LYS A 587 -5.52 -15.85 -5.90
N GLY A 588 -6.63 -15.24 -5.48
CA GLY A 588 -7.39 -15.67 -4.31
C GLY A 588 -6.83 -15.19 -2.97
N ARG A 589 -5.78 -14.36 -2.95
CA ARG A 589 -5.20 -13.85 -1.69
C ARG A 589 -5.79 -12.52 -1.22
N LEU A 590 -6.60 -11.87 -2.06
CA LEU A 590 -7.30 -10.63 -1.74
C LEU A 590 -8.81 -10.86 -1.81
N LEU A 591 -9.51 -10.56 -0.73
CA LEU A 591 -10.96 -10.48 -0.70
C LEU A 591 -11.36 -9.03 -0.47
N THR A 592 -12.19 -8.49 -1.37
CA THR A 592 -12.88 -7.22 -1.18
C THR A 592 -14.32 -7.53 -0.78
N VAL A 593 -14.82 -6.93 0.30
CA VAL A 593 -16.19 -7.14 0.81
C VAL A 593 -16.92 -5.81 0.94
N PHE A 594 -18.19 -5.80 0.60
CA PHE A 594 -19.04 -4.62 0.58
C PHE A 594 -20.41 -4.99 1.17
N SER A 595 -20.79 -4.34 2.28
CA SER A 595 -21.92 -4.77 3.11
C SER A 595 -23.15 -3.86 2.97
N SER A 596 -23.22 -3.12 1.86
CA SER A 596 -24.33 -2.20 1.54
C SER A 596 -24.88 -2.53 0.15
N SER A 597 -26.12 -3.00 0.07
CA SER A 597 -26.78 -3.31 -1.20
C SER A 597 -27.38 -2.07 -1.84
N LYS A 598 -27.67 -2.16 -3.14
CA LYS A 598 -28.34 -1.09 -3.93
C LYS A 598 -27.69 0.28 -3.74
N TYR A 599 -26.36 0.29 -3.61
CA TYR A 599 -25.58 1.44 -3.16
C TYR A 599 -25.72 2.62 -4.12
N CYS A 600 -26.04 3.79 -3.58
CA CYS A 600 -26.41 4.99 -4.34
C CYS A 600 -27.50 4.76 -5.41
N GLY A 601 -28.42 3.81 -5.19
CA GLY A 601 -29.47 3.45 -6.16
C GLY A 601 -29.01 2.47 -7.25
N GLY A 602 -27.84 1.85 -7.10
CA GLY A 602 -27.37 0.78 -7.96
C GLY A 602 -28.11 -0.55 -7.75
N ASN A 603 -27.56 -1.62 -8.32
CA ASN A 603 -28.13 -2.97 -8.31
C ASN A 603 -27.17 -4.02 -7.72
N ASN A 604 -26.20 -3.61 -6.89
CA ASN A 604 -25.28 -4.53 -6.23
C ASN A 604 -25.91 -5.20 -4.99
N ASP A 605 -25.43 -6.40 -4.67
CA ASP A 605 -25.74 -7.08 -3.41
C ASP A 605 -24.83 -6.60 -2.25
N ALA A 606 -25.18 -7.04 -1.04
CA ALA A 606 -24.33 -6.96 0.15
C ALA A 606 -23.80 -8.35 0.55
N ALA A 607 -22.57 -8.41 1.07
CA ALA A 607 -22.01 -9.62 1.65
C ALA A 607 -21.19 -9.35 2.92
N CYS A 608 -20.84 -10.42 3.63
CA CYS A 608 -19.83 -10.45 4.69
C CYS A 608 -18.97 -11.72 4.59
N ILE A 609 -17.83 -11.75 5.28
CA ILE A 609 -16.91 -12.89 5.29
C ILE A 609 -16.86 -13.51 6.69
N MET A 610 -17.10 -14.81 6.82
CA MET A 610 -16.91 -15.57 8.06
C MET A 610 -15.53 -16.26 8.03
N ALA A 611 -14.61 -15.80 8.87
CA ALA A 611 -13.33 -16.45 9.15
C ALA A 611 -13.49 -17.43 10.32
N ASP A 612 -13.44 -18.73 10.06
CA ASP A 612 -13.53 -19.78 11.08
C ASP A 612 -12.87 -21.09 10.63
N GLN A 613 -12.16 -21.76 11.55
CA GLN A 613 -11.51 -23.07 11.34
C GLN A 613 -10.59 -23.11 10.09
N GLY A 614 -9.77 -22.07 9.88
CA GLY A 614 -8.89 -21.99 8.71
C GLY A 614 -9.64 -21.80 7.39
N LYS A 615 -10.91 -21.38 7.41
CA LYS A 615 -11.71 -21.15 6.19
C LYS A 615 -12.35 -19.77 6.20
N LEU A 616 -12.18 -19.05 5.09
CA LEU A 616 -12.91 -17.83 4.74
C LEU A 616 -14.17 -18.23 3.94
N ARG A 617 -15.34 -18.07 4.54
CA ARG A 617 -16.64 -18.35 3.91
C ARG A 617 -17.34 -17.04 3.57
N ILE A 618 -18.03 -16.98 2.44
CA ILE A 618 -18.66 -15.75 1.94
C ILE A 618 -20.17 -15.90 2.08
N LEU A 619 -20.78 -14.96 2.81
CA LEU A 619 -22.21 -14.93 3.13
C LEU A 619 -22.83 -13.72 2.45
N ARG A 620 -23.80 -13.94 1.55
CA ARG A 620 -24.50 -12.89 0.79
C ARG A 620 -25.90 -12.67 1.37
N LEU A 621 -26.33 -11.41 1.43
CA LEU A 621 -27.73 -11.10 1.68
C LEU A 621 -28.56 -11.29 0.42
N GLU A 622 -29.76 -11.83 0.57
CA GLU A 622 -30.77 -11.83 -0.49
C GLU A 622 -31.60 -10.55 -0.37
N THR A 623 -31.42 -9.63 -1.31
CA THR A 623 -31.89 -8.22 -1.18
C THR A 623 -33.19 -7.94 -1.94
N GLU A 624 -33.79 -8.97 -2.55
CA GLU A 624 -35.13 -8.93 -3.14
C GLU A 624 -36.22 -8.90 -2.06
#